data_AF-A0A2K3DXS5-F1
#
_entry.id   AF-A0A2K3DXS5-F1
#
_cell.length_a   1.000
_cell.length_b   1.000
_cell.length_c   1.000
_cell.angle_alpha   90.00
_cell.angle_beta   90.00
_cell.angle_gamma   90.00
#
_symmetry.space_group_name_H-M   'P 1'
#
loop_
_entity.id
_entity.type
_entity.pdbx_description
1 polymer ?
#
loop_
_entity_poly.entity_id
_entity_poly.type
_entity_poly.pdbx_seq_one_letter_code
_entity_poly.pdbx_strand_id
1 'polypeptide(L)' 'MAEHQLGPIAGAIKSKVEAALSPTHFKLINDSHKHAGHYARDGSTASDAGETHFRLEVTSDAFKGLTLVKPSSCLP' A
#
# COMPACT_ATOMS: atom_id res chain seq x y z
N MET A 1 -18.58 16.21 4.46
CA MET A 1 -17.14 15.96 4.67
C MET A 1 -16.80 14.70 3.91
N ALA A 2 -16.46 14.81 2.63
CA ALA A 2 -16.30 13.65 1.75
C ALA A 2 -14.97 12.97 2.04
N GLU A 3 -15.07 11.77 2.58
CA GLU A 3 -14.00 10.80 2.75
C GLU A 3 -13.28 10.64 1.40
N HIS A 4 -12.00 10.99 1.36
CA HIS A 4 -11.19 10.89 0.14
C HIS A 4 -11.09 9.41 -0.23
N GLN A 5 -11.80 9.00 -1.29
CA GLN A 5 -12.00 7.62 -1.74
C GLN A 5 -10.67 6.85 -1.81
N LEU A 6 -10.38 6.10 -0.76
CA LEU A 6 -9.55 4.91 -0.86
C LEU A 6 -10.36 3.91 -1.69
N GLY A 7 -9.78 3.38 -2.77
CA GLY A 7 -10.39 2.28 -3.51
C GLY A 7 -10.55 1.03 -2.63
N PRO A 8 -11.26 0.00 -3.11
CA PRO A 8 -11.53 -1.20 -2.32
C PRO A 8 -10.25 -1.86 -1.77
N ILE A 9 -9.15 -1.84 -2.52
CA ILE A 9 -7.87 -2.39 -2.07
C ILE A 9 -7.21 -1.48 -1.04
N ALA A 10 -7.17 -0.17 -1.30
CA ALA A 10 -6.57 0.78 -0.36
C ALA A 10 -7.29 0.80 1.00
N GLY A 11 -8.62 0.68 0.99
CA GLY A 11 -9.43 0.54 2.21
C GLY A 11 -9.10 -0.74 2.97
N ALA A 12 -9.00 -1.87 2.27
CA ALA A 12 -8.63 -3.15 2.88
C ALA A 12 -7.22 -3.12 3.49
N ILE A 13 -6.26 -2.46 2.84
CA ILE A 13 -4.89 -2.26 3.37
C ILE A 13 -4.96 -1.47 4.68
N LYS A 14 -5.68 -0.35 4.68
CA LYS A 14 -5.84 0.49 5.88
C LYS A 14 -6.40 -0.30 7.05
N SER A 15 -7.53 -0.99 6.87
CA SER A 15 -8.16 -1.76 7.96
C SER A 15 -7.25 -2.85 8.52
N LYS A 16 -6.52 -3.56 7.65
CA LYS A 16 -5.58 -4.61 8.08
C LYS A 16 -4.42 -4.04 8.88
N VAL A 17 -3.85 -2.92 8.44
CA VAL A 17 -2.71 -2.28 9.09
C VAL A 17 -3.12 -1.66 10.43
N GLU A 18 -4.27 -0.99 10.48
CA GLU A 18 -4.80 -0.42 11.73
C GLU A 18 -5.08 -1.51 12.77
N ALA A 19 -5.72 -2.61 12.37
CA ALA A 19 -6.02 -3.71 13.27
C ALA A 19 -4.77 -4.46 13.78
N ALA A 20 -3.74 -4.61 12.94
CA ALA A 20 -2.55 -5.38 13.29
C ALA A 20 -1.48 -4.57 14.03
N LEU A 21 -1.35 -3.28 13.73
CA LEU A 21 -0.20 -2.47 14.15
C LEU A 21 -0.57 -1.28 15.01
N SER A 22 -1.85 -0.92 15.18
CA SER A 22 -2.29 0.25 15.96
C SER A 22 -1.39 1.48 15.76
N PRO A 23 -1.19 1.93 14.52
CA PRO A 23 -0.15 2.88 14.19
C PRO A 23 -0.44 4.29 14.75
N THR A 24 0.61 4.97 15.20
CA THR A 24 0.54 6.39 15.58
C THR A 24 0.61 7.31 14.38
N HIS A 25 1.18 6.84 13.26
CA HIS A 25 1.15 7.52 11.97
C HIS A 25 0.96 6.50 10.85
N PHE A 26 0.00 6.76 9.96
CA PHE A 26 -0.30 5.92 8.81
C PHE A 26 -0.53 6.79 7.57
N LYS A 27 0.17 6.47 6.49
CA LYS A 27 0.01 7.12 5.19
C LYS A 27 0.12 6.09 4.08
N LEU A 28 -0.91 6.03 3.24
CA LEU A 28 -1.01 5.13 2.10
C LEU A 28 -1.07 5.97 0.82
N ILE A 29 -0.15 5.73 -0.09
CA ILE A 29 -0.02 6.44 -1.37
C ILE A 29 -0.20 5.43 -2.49
N ASN A 30 -1.14 5.71 -3.39
CA ASN A 30 -1.33 4.90 -4.59
C ASN A 30 -0.43 5.42 -5.73
N ASP A 31 0.62 4.68 -6.04
CA ASP A 31 1.61 4.97 -7.10
C ASP A 31 1.32 4.18 -8.40
N SER A 32 0.15 3.54 -8.52
CA SER A 32 -0.18 2.69 -9.68
C SER A 32 -0.12 3.43 -11.02
N HIS A 33 -0.42 4.73 -11.03
CA HIS A 33 -0.30 5.58 -12.21
C HIS A 33 1.13 5.66 -12.77
N LYS A 34 2.17 5.49 -11.94
CA LYS A 34 3.58 5.46 -12.39
C LYS A 34 3.93 4.21 -13.20
N HIS A 35 3.10 3.17 -13.12
CA HIS A 35 3.28 1.90 -13.82
C HIS A 35 2.12 1.59 -14.79
N ALA A 36 1.20 2.54 -14.99
CA ALA A 36 0.07 2.40 -15.90
C ALA A 36 0.46 2.45 -17.39
N GLY A 37 1.74 2.74 -17.72
CA GLY A 37 2.25 2.87 -19.08
C GLY A 37 2.13 1.63 -19.98
N HIS A 38 1.74 0.47 -19.44
CA HIS A 38 1.47 -0.75 -20.21
C HIS A 38 -0.01 -1.14 -20.29
N TYR A 39 -0.91 -0.39 -19.65
CA TYR A 39 -2.34 -0.70 -19.60
C TYR A 39 -3.15 0.30 -20.43
N ALA A 40 -3.01 0.23 -21.75
CA ALA A 40 -3.97 0.88 -22.65
C ALA A 40 -4.03 0.15 -23.99
N ARG A 41 -4.91 -0.84 -24.13
CA ARG A 41 -5.45 -1.19 -25.45
C ARG A 41 -6.93 -1.56 -25.46
N ASP A 42 -7.48 -2.12 -24.38
CA ASP A 42 -8.79 -2.79 -24.49
C ASP A 42 -9.94 -2.18 -23.67
N GLY A 43 -9.85 -0.92 -23.24
CA GLY A 43 -11.01 -0.23 -22.64
C GLY A 43 -11.62 -0.86 -21.38
N SER A 44 -10.94 -1.82 -20.77
CA SER A 44 -11.43 -2.50 -19.58
C SER A 44 -11.27 -1.58 -18.37
N THR A 45 -12.35 -0.89 -18.02
CA THR A 45 -12.53 -0.15 -16.77
C THR A 45 -12.68 -1.13 -15.59
N ALA A 46 -11.71 -2.01 -15.40
CA ALA A 46 -11.66 -2.81 -14.19
C ALA A 46 -11.33 -1.85 -13.04
N SER A 47 -12.20 -1.80 -12.04
CA SER A 47 -12.03 -1.04 -10.80
C SER A 47 -10.67 -1.29 -10.11
N ASP A 48 -9.94 -2.33 -10.52
CA ASP A 48 -8.64 -2.78 -10.01
C ASP A 48 -7.43 -2.32 -10.83
N ALA A 49 -7.62 -1.74 -12.03
CA ALA A 49 -6.51 -1.37 -12.93
C ALA A 49 -5.59 -0.29 -12.33
N GLY A 50 -6.08 0.47 -11.35
CA GLY A 50 -5.38 1.57 -10.69
C GLY A 50 -4.90 1.27 -9.27
N GLU A 51 -5.01 0.03 -8.76
CA GLU A 51 -4.67 -0.33 -7.39
C GLU A 51 -3.63 -1.47 -7.33
N THR A 52 -2.55 -1.34 -8.12
CA THR A 52 -1.49 -2.36 -8.25
C THR A 52 -0.23 -2.02 -7.46
N HIS A 53 0.07 -0.74 -7.28
CA HIS A 53 1.26 -0.28 -6.57
C HIS A 53 0.90 0.71 -5.46
N PHE A 54 1.27 0.35 -4.24
CA PHE A 54 1.08 1.18 -3.07
C PHE A 54 2.40 1.39 -2.35
N ARG A 55 2.57 2.62 -1.86
CA ARG A 55 3.61 2.96 -0.90
C ARG A 55 2.96 3.23 0.43
N LEU A 56 3.49 2.59 1.46
CA LEU A 56 2.96 2.69 2.80
C LEU A 56 4.04 3.23 3.75
N GLU A 57 3.69 4.27 4.51
CA GLU A 57 4.49 4.83 5.59
C GLU A 57 3.74 4.58 6.91
N VAL A 58 4.32 3.76 7.80
CA VAL A 58 3.70 3.41 9.09
C VAL A 58 4.68 3.67 10.23
N THR A 59 4.22 4.35 11.28
CA THR A 59 4.91 4.43 12.58
C THR A 59 4.06 3.73 13.62
N SER A 60 4.65 2.77 14.34
CA SER A 60 4.01 2.02 15.41
C SER A 60 5.03 1.55 16.43
N ASP A 61 4.62 1.48 17.70
CA ASP A 61 5.38 0.84 18.76
C ASP A 61 5.58 -0.67 18.53
N ALA A 62 4.73 -1.30 17.70
CA ALA A 62 4.88 -2.69 17.30
C ALA A 62 6.22 -2.98 16.58
N PHE A 63 6.87 -1.94 16.03
CA PHE A 63 8.19 -2.07 15.41
C PHE A 63 9.36 -1.91 16.38
N LYS A 64 9.13 -1.53 17.64
CA LYS A 64 10.22 -1.37 18.62
C LYS A 64 10.88 -2.72 18.91
N GLY A 65 12.21 -2.74 18.80
CA GLY A 65 13.01 -3.95 19.02
C GLY A 65 13.02 -4.94 17.86
N LEU A 66 12.28 -4.69 16.78
CA LEU A 66 12.36 -5.48 15.55
C LEU A 66 13.51 -4.96 14.68
N THR A 67 14.31 -5.87 14.16
CA THR A 67 15.34 -5.54 13.17
C THR A 67 14.70 -5.47 11.79
N LEU A 68 15.19 -4.55 10.95
CA LEU A 68 14.86 -4.59 9.53
C LEU A 68 15.22 -5.97 8.98
N VAL A 69 14.24 -6.62 8.32
CA VAL A 69 14.51 -7.86 7.59
C VAL A 69 15.63 -7.58 6.59
N LYS A 70 16.73 -8.33 6.71
CA LYS A 70 17.81 -8.25 5.73
C LYS A 70 17.20 -8.57 4.35
N PRO A 71 17.47 -7.75 3.31
CA PRO A 71 17.06 -8.12 1.96
C PRO A 71 17.59 -9.51 1.64
N SER A 72 16.79 -10.31 0.95
CA SER A 72 17.04 -11.73 0.66
C SER A 72 18.26 -12.00 -0.22
N SER A 73 19.07 -11.00 -0.54
CA SER A 73 20.33 -11.13 -1.27
C SER A 73 21.52 -10.85 -0.37
N CYS A 74 21.94 -11.87 0.38
CA CYS A 74 23.33 -12.08 0.75
C CYS A 74 23.51 -13.60 0.93
N LEU A 75 23.65 -14.30 -0.19
CA LEU A 75 24.34 -15.59 -0.18
C LEU A 75 25.82 -15.30 -0.47
N PRO A 76 26.75 -15.96 0.23
CA PRO A 76 28.19 -15.76 0.07
C PRO A 76 28.69 -16.08 -1.33
#